data_AF-A0A5C9C9L6-F1
#
_entry.id   AF-A0A5C9C9L6-F1
#
_cell.length_a   1.000
_cell.length_b   1.000
_cell.length_c   1.000
_cell.angle_alpha   90.00
_cell.angle_beta   90.00
_cell.angle_gamma   90.00
#
_symmetry.space_group_name_H-M   'P 1'
#
loop_
_entity.id
_entity.type
_entity.pdbx_description
1 polymer ?
#
loop_
_entity_poly.entity_id
_entity_poly.type
_entity_poly.pdbx_seq_one_letter_code
_entity_poly.pdbx_strand_id
1 'polypeptide(L)'
;MNTSTKREAALKLLSTTGIWKSNYAPPGVKLLWRLGIDCPPPHLARFWSVFFVCGLFAGLSFGFLMATYYAIGRKKHRLPLWKDIRASGET
;
A
#
# COMPACT_ATOMS: atom_id res chain seq x y z
N MET A 1 -23.49 -19.09 -6.64
CA MET A 1 -23.72 -18.42 -5.33
C MET A 1 -22.99 -17.09 -5.33
N ASN A 2 -23.72 -16.00 -5.55
CA ASN A 2 -23.18 -14.68 -5.90
C ASN A 2 -22.53 -14.01 -4.68
N THR A 3 -21.28 -13.57 -4.80
CA THR A 3 -20.45 -12.92 -3.76
C THR A 3 -21.12 -11.70 -3.10
N SER A 4 -22.00 -11.01 -3.84
CA SER A 4 -22.71 -9.80 -3.41
C SER A 4 -23.65 -10.05 -2.22
N THR A 5 -24.30 -11.22 -2.16
CA THR A 5 -25.26 -11.54 -1.09
C THR A 5 -24.56 -11.75 0.26
N LYS A 6 -23.37 -12.38 0.24
CA LYS A 6 -22.53 -12.54 1.44
C LYS A 6 -21.97 -11.20 1.91
N ARG A 7 -21.63 -10.31 0.98
CA ARG A 7 -21.14 -8.95 1.27
C ARG A 7 -22.21 -8.11 1.98
N GLU A 8 -23.46 -8.15 1.53
CA GLU A 8 -24.56 -7.45 2.19
C GLU A 8 -24.90 -8.03 3.57
N ALA A 9 -24.89 -9.35 3.73
CA ALA A 9 -25.08 -10.00 5.03
C ALA A 9 -23.98 -9.63 6.04
N ALA A 10 -22.72 -9.58 5.59
CA ALA A 10 -21.60 -9.13 6.41
C ALA A 10 -21.73 -7.64 6.79
N LEU A 11 -22.16 -6.79 5.86
CA LEU A 11 -22.39 -5.36 6.14
C LEU A 11 -23.52 -5.13 7.15
N LYS A 12 -24.58 -5.96 7.12
CA LYS A 12 -25.66 -5.91 8.12
C LYS A 12 -25.16 -6.28 9.52
N LEU A 13 -24.42 -7.38 9.66
CA LEU A 13 -23.81 -7.79 10.94
C LEU A 13 -22.87 -6.72 11.50
N LEU A 14 -22.03 -6.13 10.64
CA LEU A 14 -21.07 -5.11 11.04
C LEU A 14 -21.73 -3.78 11.42
N SER A 15 -22.86 -3.43 10.79
CA SER A 15 -23.65 -2.26 11.16
C SER A 15 -24.32 -2.40 12.53
N THR A 16 -24.67 -3.63 12.93
CA THR A 16 -25.23 -3.94 14.25
C THR A 16 -24.18 -3.83 15.37
N THR A 17 -22.90 -4.08 15.07
CA THR A 17 -21.80 -3.99 16.05
C THR A 17 -21.32 -2.55 16.34
N GLY A 18 -21.93 -1.51 15.76
CA GLY A 18 -21.68 -0.11 16.14
C GLY A 18 -20.36 0.51 15.65
N ILE A 19 -19.63 -0.15 14.77
CA ILE A 19 -18.35 0.35 14.25
C ILE A 19 -18.59 1.23 13.02
N TRP A 20 -17.87 2.35 12.99
CA TRP A 20 -18.06 3.41 12.02
C TRP A 20 -17.82 2.96 10.57
N LYS A 21 -18.72 3.32 9.67
CA LYS A 21 -18.74 2.85 8.26
C LYS A 21 -17.48 3.24 7.46
N SER A 22 -16.83 4.35 7.83
CA SER A 22 -15.56 4.77 7.23
C SER A 22 -14.37 3.91 7.66
N ASN A 23 -14.47 3.21 8.80
CA ASN A 23 -13.46 2.26 9.26
C ASN A 23 -13.60 0.91 8.52
N TYR A 24 -14.83 0.47 8.26
CA TYR A 24 -15.12 -0.80 7.56
C TYR A 24 -14.98 -0.76 6.03
N ALA A 25 -15.01 0.43 5.41
CA ALA A 25 -14.85 0.58 3.96
C ALA A 25 -13.89 1.75 3.65
N PRO A 26 -12.56 1.54 3.81
CA PRO A 26 -11.57 2.54 3.46
C PRO A 26 -11.76 2.99 1.99
N PRO A 27 -11.51 4.28 1.67
CA PRO A 27 -11.76 4.81 0.32
C PRO A 27 -11.04 4.02 -0.79
N GLY A 28 -9.87 3.43 -0.50
CA GLY A 28 -9.18 2.54 -1.43
C GLY A 28 -9.97 1.28 -1.80
N VAL A 29 -10.73 0.72 -0.85
CA VAL A 29 -11.56 -0.49 -1.07
C VAL A 29 -12.81 -0.16 -1.88
N LYS A 30 -13.37 1.06 -1.72
CA LYS A 30 -14.45 1.56 -2.59
C LYS A 30 -13.99 1.73 -4.03
N LEU A 31 -12.75 2.15 -4.26
CA LEU A 31 -12.16 2.26 -5.60
C LEU A 31 -12.01 0.86 -6.23
N LEU A 32 -11.62 -0.13 -5.43
CA LEU A 32 -11.50 -1.53 -5.85
C LEU A 32 -12.86 -2.14 -6.23
N TRP A 33 -13.91 -1.81 -5.48
CA TRP A 33 -15.29 -2.19 -5.83
C TRP A 33 -15.78 -1.54 -7.13
N ARG A 34 -15.35 -0.30 -7.42
CA ARG A 34 -15.62 0.34 -8.71
C ARG A 34 -14.90 -0.31 -9.88
N LEU A 35 -13.76 -0.96 -9.62
CA LEU A 35 -13.00 -1.74 -10.60
C LEU A 35 -13.52 -3.18 -10.76
N GLY A 36 -14.63 -3.55 -10.13
CA GLY A 36 -15.26 -4.87 -10.26
C GLY A 36 -14.60 -5.97 -9.41
N ILE A 37 -13.67 -5.62 -8.52
CA ILE A 37 -13.02 -6.57 -7.61
C ILE A 37 -13.81 -6.58 -6.30
N ASP A 38 -14.62 -7.62 -6.11
CA ASP A 38 -15.48 -7.81 -4.94
C ASP A 38 -14.66 -8.25 -3.70
N CYS A 39 -13.96 -7.30 -3.07
CA CYS A 39 -13.18 -7.58 -1.86
C CYS A 39 -14.10 -7.51 -0.61
N PRO A 40 -14.11 -8.54 0.27
CA PRO A 40 -14.82 -8.48 1.54
C PRO A 40 -14.24 -7.38 2.46
N PRO A 41 -15.01 -6.88 3.45
CA PRO A 41 -14.54 -5.88 4.39
C PRO A 41 -13.20 -6.31 5.00
N PRO A 42 -12.21 -5.41 5.21
CA PRO A 42 -10.85 -5.76 5.59
C PRO A 42 -10.73 -6.58 6.88
N HIS A 43 -11.71 -6.47 7.79
CA HIS A 43 -11.79 -7.29 9.00
C HIS A 43 -12.22 -8.76 8.74
N LEU A 44 -12.78 -9.03 7.55
CA LEU A 44 -13.20 -10.35 7.05
C LEU A 44 -12.39 -10.78 5.82
N ALA A 45 -11.48 -9.94 5.33
CA ALA A 45 -10.59 -10.26 4.25
C ALA A 45 -9.46 -11.17 4.74
N ARG A 46 -9.04 -12.11 3.90
CA ARG A 46 -7.95 -13.02 4.20
C ARG A 46 -6.69 -12.19 4.46
N PHE A 47 -6.06 -12.37 5.64
CA PHE A 47 -4.90 -11.63 6.13
C PHE A 47 -3.87 -11.29 5.04
N TRP A 48 -3.56 -12.28 4.20
CA TRP A 48 -2.60 -12.17 3.09
C TRP A 48 -2.96 -11.12 2.03
N SER A 49 -4.24 -10.98 1.65
CA SER A 49 -4.64 -10.01 0.63
C SER A 49 -4.41 -8.57 1.09
N VAL A 50 -4.73 -8.28 2.36
CA VAL A 50 -4.48 -6.96 2.95
C VAL A 50 -2.98 -6.73 3.12
N PHE A 51 -2.24 -7.74 3.57
CA PHE A 51 -0.79 -7.68 3.74
C PHE A 51 -0.07 -7.32 2.42
N PHE A 52 -0.38 -8.00 1.32
CA PHE A 52 0.26 -7.73 0.03
C PHE A 52 -0.10 -6.35 -0.52
N VAL A 53 -1.38 -5.96 -0.50
CA VAL A 53 -1.80 -4.67 -1.07
C VAL A 53 -1.21 -3.51 -0.28
N CYS A 54 -1.34 -3.53 1.04
CA CYS A 54 -0.79 -2.46 1.89
C CYS A 54 0.74 -2.48 1.89
N GLY A 55 1.35 -3.66 1.99
CA GLY A 55 2.81 -3.81 2.00
C GLY A 55 3.46 -3.37 0.70
N LEU A 56 2.89 -3.73 -0.46
CA LEU A 56 3.40 -3.33 -1.76
C LEU A 56 3.24 -1.82 -1.97
N PHE A 57 2.07 -1.26 -1.63
CA PHE A 57 1.82 0.18 -1.77
C PHE A 57 2.74 1.00 -0.87
N ALA A 58 2.85 0.63 0.41
CA ALA A 58 3.72 1.31 1.37
C ALA A 58 5.20 1.18 0.97
N GLY A 59 5.63 -0.04 0.60
CA GLY A 59 7.00 -0.31 0.18
C GLY A 59 7.40 0.46 -1.08
N LEU A 60 6.56 0.45 -2.12
CA LEU A 60 6.83 1.19 -3.36
C LEU A 60 6.83 2.70 -3.12
N SER A 61 5.84 3.22 -2.39
CA SER A 61 5.75 4.66 -2.11
C SER A 61 6.96 5.14 -1.30
N PHE A 62 7.33 4.41 -0.25
CA PHE A 62 8.49 4.73 0.58
C PHE A 62 9.80 4.62 -0.20
N GLY A 63 9.99 3.50 -0.93
CA GLY A 63 11.19 3.28 -1.75
C GLY A 63 11.36 4.36 -2.81
N PHE A 64 10.27 4.76 -3.47
CA PHE A 64 10.30 5.85 -4.45
C PHE A 64 10.62 7.19 -3.82
N LEU A 65 10.04 7.49 -2.66
CA LEU A 65 10.30 8.73 -1.91
C LEU A 65 11.77 8.83 -1.50
N MET A 66 12.34 7.75 -0.97
CA MET A 66 13.75 7.67 -0.58
C MET A 66 14.68 7.75 -1.79
N ALA A 67 14.38 7.03 -2.88
CA ALA A 67 15.16 7.09 -4.11
C ALA A 67 15.22 8.52 -4.65
N THR A 68 14.08 9.22 -4.64
CA THR A 68 13.99 10.62 -5.08
C THR A 68 14.77 11.54 -4.14
N TYR A 69 14.61 11.37 -2.82
CA TYR A 69 15.35 12.13 -1.82
C TYR A 69 16.87 11.99 -2.00
N TYR A 70 17.38 10.77 -2.13
CA TYR A 70 18.81 10.53 -2.35
C TYR A 70 19.30 11.03 -3.71
N ALA A 71 18.47 10.94 -4.76
CA ALA A 71 18.81 11.49 -6.07
C ALA A 71 18.94 13.02 -6.03
N ILE A 72 18.04 13.71 -5.30
CA ILE A 72 18.11 15.16 -5.09
C ILE A 72 19.35 15.50 -4.26
N GLY A 73 19.62 14.77 -3.18
CA GLY A 73 20.82 14.94 -2.36
C GLY A 73 22.10 14.80 -3.19
N ARG A 74 22.19 13.77 -4.03
CA ARG A 74 23.32 13.58 -4.95
C ARG A 74 23.50 14.75 -5.91
N LYS A 75 22.42 15.27 -6.50
CA LYS A 75 22.48 16.44 -7.39
C LYS A 75 22.93 17.70 -6.65
N LYS A 76 22.40 17.94 -5.44
CA LYS A 76 22.72 19.12 -4.63
C LYS A 76 24.19 19.13 -4.21
N HIS A 77 24.72 17.99 -3.80
CA HIS A 77 26.11 17.85 -3.34
C HIS A 77 27.08 17.47 -4.47
N ARG A 78 26.62 17.39 -5.73
CA ARG A 78 27.39 16.95 -6.91
C ARG A 78 28.27 15.73 -6.61
N LEU A 79 27.70 14.76 -5.90
CA LEU A 79 28.44 13.59 -5.42
C LEU A 79 28.81 12.69 -6.61
N PRO A 80 30.10 12.31 -6.76
CA PRO A 80 30.51 11.36 -7.79
C PRO A 80 29.84 9.99 -7.57
N LEU A 81 29.81 9.16 -8.60
CA LEU A 81 29.35 7.79 -8.44
C LEU A 81 30.34 7.05 -7.54
N TRP A 82 29.88 6.06 -6.79
CA TRP A 82 30.78 5.20 -5.99
C TRP A 82 31.96 4.66 -6.80
N LYS A 83 31.74 4.37 -8.09
CA LYS A 83 32.77 3.89 -9.03
C LYS A 83 33.87 4.90 -9.35
N ASP A 84 33.58 6.20 -9.21
CA ASP A 84 34.53 7.28 -9.52
C ASP A 84 35.38 7.66 -8.30
N ILE A 85 35.04 7.13 -7.11
CA ILE A 85 35.85 7.28 -5.91
C ILE A 85 37.06 6.35 -6.06
N ARG A 86 38.20 6.89 -6.52
CA ARG A 86 39.47 6.16 -6.43
C ARG A 86 39.74 5.88 -4.96
N ALA A 87 39.90 4.60 -4.61
CA ALA A 87 40.43 4.23 -3.31
C ALA A 87 41.79 4.90 -3.18
N SER A 88 41.97 5.75 -2.16
CA SER A 88 43.16 6.55 -1.92
C SER A 88 44.34 5.71 -1.44
N GLY A 89 44.63 4.59 -2.11
CA GLY A 89 45.61 3.58 -1.71
C GLY A 89 46.22 2.74 -2.83
N GLU A 90 45.91 2.98 -4.11
CA GLU A 90 46.72 2.42 -5.22
C GLU A 90 47.60 3.52 -5.84
N THR A 91 48.82 3.57 -5.29
CA THR A 91 50.10 4.17 -5.75
C THR A 91 50.08 5.52 -6.45
#